data_AF-A0A0N0JRX3-F1
#
_entry.id   AF-A0A0N0JRX3-F1
#
_cell.length_a   1.000
_cell.length_b   1.000
_cell.length_c   1.000
_cell.angle_alpha   90.00
_cell.angle_beta   90.00
_cell.angle_gamma   90.00
#
_symmetry.space_group_name_H-M   'P 1'
#
loop_
_entity.id
_entity.type
_entity.pdbx_description
1 polymer ?
#
loop_
_entity_poly.entity_id
_entity_poly.type
_entity_poly.pdbx_seq_one_letter_code
_entity_poly.pdbx_strand_id
1 'polypeptide(L)' 'MLLAPAAAMLLTKEMNWGLEDFAVFGLMLTVFSLSIEAAWYGLDTRLKRFGAAIFAILVFLIVWAELAVGLFD' A
#
# COMPACT_ATOMS: atom_id res chain seq x y z
N MET A 1 -8.82 23.98 -0.70
CA MET A 1 -9.07 23.84 -2.15
C MET A 1 -8.68 22.44 -2.62
N LEU A 2 -9.34 21.39 -2.10
CA LEU A 2 -9.05 19.99 -2.47
C LEU A 2 -10.17 19.34 -3.31
N LEU A 3 -11.28 20.07 -3.57
CA LEU A 3 -12.31 19.60 -4.51
C LEU A 3 -11.83 19.65 -5.97
N ALA A 4 -10.85 20.48 -6.31
CA ALA A 4 -10.32 20.59 -7.66
C ALA A 4 -9.64 19.30 -8.16
N PRO A 5 -8.74 18.63 -7.41
CA PRO A 5 -8.19 17.34 -7.84
C PRO A 5 -9.22 16.21 -7.82
N ALA A 6 -10.18 16.23 -6.88
CA ALA A 6 -11.23 15.22 -6.81
C ALA A 6 -12.22 15.29 -7.99
N ALA A 7 -12.53 16.49 -8.48
CA ALA A 7 -13.32 16.66 -9.70
C ALA A 7 -12.51 16.33 -10.96
N ALA A 8 -11.21 16.61 -11.00
CA ALA A 8 -10.35 16.31 -12.15
C ALA A 8 -10.24 14.80 -12.42
N MET A 9 -10.12 13.96 -11.40
CA MET A 9 -10.06 12.49 -11.56
C MET A 9 -11.36 11.88 -12.10
N LEU A 10 -12.50 12.57 -11.99
CA LEU A 10 -13.78 12.13 -12.56
C LEU A 10 -14.00 12.63 -14.00
N LEU A 11 -13.26 13.66 -14.44
CA LEU A 11 -13.48 14.37 -15.70
C LEU A 11 -12.40 14.08 -16.77
N THR A 12 -11.19 13.61 -16.40
CA THR A 12 -10.13 13.32 -17.37
C THR A 12 -9.74 11.84 -17.40
N LYS A 13 -9.85 11.26 -18.60
CA LYS A 13 -9.46 9.89 -18.99
C LYS A 13 -7.94 9.63 -18.93
N GLU A 14 -7.18 10.50 -18.27
CA GLU A 14 -5.71 10.52 -18.23
C GLU A 14 -5.16 9.86 -16.96
N MET A 15 -5.98 9.64 -15.92
CA MET A 15 -5.60 8.88 -14.73
C MET A 15 -6.42 7.58 -14.67
N ASN A 16 -6.04 6.63 -15.50
CA ASN A 16 -6.77 5.37 -15.75
C ASN A 16 -6.53 4.34 -14.63
N TRP A 17 -6.72 4.71 -13.36
CA TRP A 17 -6.84 3.72 -12.29
C TRP A 17 -8.20 3.05 -12.46
N GLY A 18 -8.20 1.85 -13.02
CA GLY A 18 -9.38 1.03 -13.15
C GLY A 18 -9.88 0.56 -11.79
N LEU A 19 -11.09 0.00 -11.76
CA LEU A 19 -11.64 -0.65 -10.56
C LEU A 19 -10.68 -1.73 -10.02
N GLU A 20 -9.91 -2.35 -10.94
CA GLU A 20 -8.91 -3.37 -10.66
C GLU A 20 -7.72 -2.80 -9.86
N ASP A 21 -7.19 -1.63 -10.24
CA ASP A 21 -6.10 -0.96 -9.50
C ASP A 21 -6.52 -0.61 -8.07
N PHE A 22 -7.76 -0.15 -7.87
CA PHE A 22 -8.33 0.09 -6.55
C PHE A 22 -8.47 -1.19 -5.73
N ALA A 23 -8.90 -2.29 -6.35
CA ALA A 23 -9.02 -3.58 -5.68
C ALA A 23 -7.64 -4.12 -5.26
N VAL A 24 -6.63 -4.01 -6.13
CA VAL A 24 -5.24 -4.39 -5.84
C VAL A 24 -4.70 -3.56 -4.68
N PHE A 25 -4.93 -2.25 -4.69
CA PHE A 25 -4.50 -1.36 -3.61
C PHE A 25 -5.17 -1.69 -2.26
N GLY A 26 -6.49 -1.94 -2.30
CA GLY A 26 -7.26 -2.33 -1.13
C GLY A 26 -6.79 -3.65 -0.52
N LEU A 27 -6.48 -4.62 -1.38
CA LEU A 27 -5.91 -5.90 -0.95
C LEU A 27 -4.52 -5.71 -0.34
N MET A 28 -3.65 -4.92 -0.98
CA MET A 28 -2.31 -4.59 -0.45
C MET A 28 -2.39 -3.97 0.95
N LEU A 29 -3.28 -3.00 1.16
CA LEU A 29 -3.46 -2.38 2.48
C LEU A 29 -3.98 -3.36 3.53
N THR A 30 -4.88 -4.26 3.13
CA THR A 30 -5.42 -5.29 4.02
C THR A 30 -4.32 -6.25 4.47
N VAL A 31 -3.49 -6.74 3.53
CA VAL A 31 -2.34 -7.61 3.82
C VAL A 31 -1.32 -6.89 4.70
N PHE A 32 -1.03 -5.62 4.41
CA PHE A 32 -0.12 -4.81 5.21
C PHE A 32 -0.62 -4.65 6.66
N SER A 33 -1.89 -4.31 6.83
CA SER A 33 -2.51 -4.14 8.15
C SER A 33 -2.47 -5.43 8.97
N LEU A 34 -2.84 -6.56 8.35
CA LEU A 34 -2.76 -7.88 8.98
C LEU A 34 -1.33 -8.26 9.35
N SER A 35 -0.35 -7.89 8.53
CA SER A 35 1.07 -8.16 8.80
C SER A 35 1.57 -7.41 10.04
N ILE A 36 1.13 -6.15 10.21
CA ILE A 36 1.45 -5.35 11.40
C ILE A 36 0.76 -5.89 12.64
N GLU A 37 -0.52 -6.26 12.56
CA GLU A 37 -1.23 -6.90 13.68
C GLU A 37 -0.58 -8.23 14.07
N ALA A 38 -0.27 -9.08 13.10
CA ALA A 38 0.42 -10.35 13.33
C ALA A 38 1.80 -10.13 13.97
N ALA A 39 2.55 -9.11 13.56
CA ALA A 39 3.80 -8.75 14.21
C ALA A 39 3.59 -8.29 15.66
N TRP A 40 2.52 -7.54 15.94
CA TRP A 40 2.24 -7.01 17.27
C TRP A 40 1.79 -8.10 18.26
N TYR A 41 0.92 -9.00 17.82
CA TYR A 41 0.36 -10.08 18.64
C TYR A 41 1.21 -11.36 18.65
N GLY A 42 1.95 -11.64 17.58
CA GLY A 42 2.72 -12.87 17.42
C GLY A 42 4.16 -12.82 17.91
N LEU A 43 4.73 -11.62 18.12
CA LEU A 43 6.13 -11.47 18.52
C LEU A 43 6.25 -11.06 19.99
N ASP A 44 7.09 -11.78 20.73
CA ASP A 44 7.25 -11.61 22.17
C ASP A 44 8.10 -10.37 22.52
N THR A 45 9.13 -10.10 21.70
CA THR A 45 10.12 -9.05 21.98
C THR A 45 9.84 -7.77 21.20
N ARG A 46 9.92 -6.60 21.86
CA ARG A 46 9.79 -5.28 21.21
C ARG A 46 10.71 -5.11 20.00
N LEU A 47 11.96 -5.56 20.09
CA LEU A 47 12.91 -5.48 18.96
C LEU A 47 12.44 -6.26 17.73
N LYS A 48 11.87 -7.46 17.95
CA LYS A 48 11.31 -8.28 16.86
C LYS A 48 10.05 -7.62 16.27
N ARG A 49 9.19 -7.03 17.11
CA ARG A 49 8.00 -6.28 16.65
C ARG A 49 8.37 -5.12 15.74
N PHE A 50 9.32 -4.28 16.16
CA PHE A 50 9.80 -3.17 15.35
C PHE A 50 10.50 -3.65 14.07
N GLY A 51 11.32 -4.70 14.15
CA GLY A 51 11.97 -5.28 12.97
C GLY A 51 10.97 -5.81 11.95
N ALA A 52 9.94 -6.54 12.40
CA ALA A 52 8.88 -7.05 11.53
C ALA A 52 8.02 -5.94 10.93
N ALA A 53 7.69 -4.89 11.70
CA ALA A 53 6.96 -3.73 11.19
C ALA A 53 7.74 -2.98 10.12
N ILE A 54 9.03 -2.70 10.36
CA ILE A 54 9.92 -2.06 9.38
C ILE A 54 10.02 -2.91 8.11
N PHE A 55 10.21 -4.22 8.27
CA PHE A 55 10.28 -5.14 7.13
C PHE A 55 8.97 -5.15 6.33
N ALA A 56 7.82 -5.22 6.99
CA ALA A 56 6.51 -5.16 6.34
C ALA A 56 6.32 -3.84 5.56
N ILE A 57 6.75 -2.71 6.12
CA ILE A 57 6.70 -1.41 5.45
C ILE A 57 7.57 -1.40 4.19
N LEU A 58 8.80 -1.93 4.28
CA LEU A 58 9.71 -1.99 3.14
C LEU A 58 9.14 -2.86 2.01
N VAL A 59 8.61 -4.04 2.33
CA VAL A 59 7.98 -4.93 1.35
C VAL A 59 6.77 -4.24 0.71
N PHE A 60 5.92 -3.60 1.51
CA PHE A 60 4.76 -2.87 0.99
C PHE A 60 5.18 -1.76 0.01
N LEU A 61 6.21 -0.97 0.35
CA LEU A 61 6.70 0.10 -0.50
C LEU A 61 7.33 -0.41 -1.79
N ILE A 62 8.08 -1.52 -1.73
CA ILE A 62 8.69 -2.14 -2.92
C ILE A 62 7.59 -2.63 -3.87
N VAL A 63 6.62 -3.39 -3.36
CA VAL A 63 5.51 -3.91 -4.16
C VAL A 63 4.67 -2.77 -4.73
N TRP A 64 4.43 -1.73 -3.94
CA TRP A 64 3.71 -0.54 -4.40
C TRP A 64 4.43 0.17 -5.54
N ALA A 65 5.74 0.41 -5.37
CA ALA A 65 6.54 1.12 -6.36
C ALA A 65 6.73 0.29 -7.64
N GLU A 66 6.81 -1.04 -7.52
CA GLU A 66 6.73 -1.98 -8.65
C GLU A 66 5.43 -1.80 -9.43
N LEU A 67 4.29 -1.85 -8.75
CA LEU A 67 2.98 -1.75 -9.41
C LEU A 67 2.68 -0.35 -9.95
N ALA A 68 3.19 0.69 -9.29
CA ALA A 68 2.92 2.08 -9.65
C ALA A 68 3.89 2.64 -10.71
N VAL A 69 5.16 2.21 -10.70
CA VAL A 69 6.24 2.78 -11.52
C VAL A 69 6.86 1.75 -12.46
N GLY A 70 6.77 0.44 -12.16
CA GLY A 70 7.49 -0.60 -12.90
C GLY A 70 8.99 -0.56 -12.64
N LEU A 71 9.41 -0.64 -11.37
CA LEU A 71 10.82 -0.50 -10.97
C LEU A 71 11.77 -1.55 -11.57
N PHE A 72 11.26 -2.73 -11.92
CA PHE A 72 12.00 -3.85 -12.48
C PHE A 72 11.70 -4.10 -13.98
N ASP A 73 11.02 -3.17 -14.66
CA ASP A 73 10.75 -3.21 -16.11
C ASP A 73 11.89 -2.55 -16.93
#